data_AF-A0A2P4XJ48-F1
#
_entry.id   AF-A0A2P4XJ48-F1
#
_cell.length_a   1.000
_cell.length_b   1.000
_cell.length_c   1.000
_cell.angle_alpha   90.00
_cell.angle_beta   90.00
_cell.angle_gamma   90.00
#
_symmetry.space_group_name_H-M   'P 1'
#
loop_
_entity.id
_entity.type
_entity.pdbx_description
1 polymer ?
#
loop_
_entity_poly.entity_id
_entity_poly.type
_entity_poly.pdbx_seq_one_letter_code
_entity_poly.pdbx_strand_id
1 'polypeptide(L)'
;MILERTGQLPTVCFGTSIWDETLYRAWSSIVYSLIPNMQDLEKHLNSFCSICSADEVVLFERATFLVISHATHTNHRDIHRFEKISNIIKQFKLSCSKTQAQFQGMEVRNSNFTAFIDFFTANTYIMVIMSDDSIQPATIQLNIKAARPVFEEHVQQTS
;
A
#
# COMPACT_ATOMS: atom_id res chain seq x y z
N MET A 1 -23.23 -15.69 -19.26
CA MET A 1 -22.40 -16.83 -19.73
C MET A 1 -21.48 -17.44 -18.64
N ILE A 2 -20.67 -16.67 -17.88
CA ILE A 2 -19.91 -17.21 -16.72
C ILE A 2 -20.74 -17.12 -15.43
N LEU A 3 -21.31 -15.95 -15.12
CA LEU A 3 -22.14 -15.75 -13.91
C LEU A 3 -23.41 -16.62 -13.89
N GLU A 4 -23.93 -16.98 -15.07
CA GLU A 4 -25.07 -17.90 -15.18
C GLU A 4 -24.67 -19.36 -14.91
N ARG A 5 -23.39 -19.71 -15.10
CA ARG A 5 -22.87 -21.07 -14.89
C ARG A 5 -22.35 -21.29 -13.46
N THR A 6 -22.08 -20.22 -12.72
CA THR A 6 -21.66 -20.29 -11.31
C THR A 6 -22.82 -20.61 -10.37
N GLY A 7 -24.08 -20.49 -10.83
CA GLY A 7 -25.26 -20.82 -10.04
C GLY A 7 -25.33 -19.96 -8.78
N GLN A 8 -25.31 -20.61 -7.60
CA GLN A 8 -25.34 -19.94 -6.29
C GLN A 8 -23.95 -19.63 -5.70
N LEU A 9 -22.86 -19.97 -6.40
CA LEU A 9 -21.52 -19.71 -5.89
C LEU A 9 -21.23 -18.19 -5.93
N PRO A 10 -20.90 -17.55 -4.79
CA PRO A 10 -20.55 -16.14 -4.77
C PRO A 10 -19.32 -15.91 -5.64
N THR A 11 -19.47 -15.10 -6.68
CA THR A 11 -18.45 -14.91 -7.71
C THR A 11 -18.22 -13.42 -7.94
N VAL A 12 -16.95 -13.01 -7.93
CA VAL A 12 -16.52 -11.66 -8.30
C VAL A 12 -15.73 -11.75 -9.60
N CYS A 13 -16.06 -10.91 -10.60
CA CYS A 13 -15.36 -10.87 -11.87
C CYS A 13 -14.56 -9.58 -12.02
N PHE A 14 -13.35 -9.69 -12.55
CA PHE A 14 -12.48 -8.56 -12.85
C PHE A 14 -12.12 -8.57 -14.34
N GLY A 15 -12.29 -7.43 -15.01
CA GLY A 15 -11.68 -7.20 -16.32
C GLY A 15 -10.23 -6.77 -16.11
N THR A 16 -9.28 -7.60 -16.55
CA THR A 16 -7.86 -7.36 -16.31
C THR A 16 -7.05 -7.31 -17.60
N SER A 17 -6.02 -6.47 -17.64
CA SER A 17 -5.00 -6.46 -18.68
C SER A 17 -3.61 -6.49 -18.05
N ILE A 18 -2.66 -7.20 -18.67
CA ILE A 18 -1.25 -7.17 -18.27
C ILE A 18 -0.57 -5.82 -18.58
N TRP A 19 -1.26 -4.97 -19.34
CA TRP A 19 -0.75 -3.68 -19.82
C TRP A 19 -1.18 -2.49 -18.96
N ASP A 20 -2.01 -2.71 -17.93
CA ASP A 20 -2.52 -1.63 -17.07
C ASP A 20 -2.68 -2.07 -15.60
N GLU A 21 -3.13 -1.14 -14.75
CA GLU A 21 -3.27 -1.33 -13.31
C GLU A 21 -4.37 -2.33 -12.91
N THR A 22 -5.28 -2.70 -13.82
CA THR A 22 -6.43 -3.53 -13.49
C THR A 22 -6.02 -4.93 -13.02
N LEU A 23 -4.86 -5.42 -13.46
CA LEU A 23 -4.28 -6.66 -12.95
C LEU A 23 -3.94 -6.56 -11.45
N TYR A 24 -3.34 -5.45 -11.01
CA TYR A 24 -3.02 -5.23 -9.59
C TYR A 24 -4.29 -5.14 -8.75
N ARG A 25 -5.38 -4.60 -9.30
CA ARG A 25 -6.68 -4.52 -8.61
C ARG A 25 -7.24 -5.90 -8.32
N ALA A 26 -7.28 -6.77 -9.34
CA ALA A 26 -7.78 -8.12 -9.18
C ALA A 26 -6.93 -8.91 -8.17
N TRP A 27 -5.61 -8.87 -8.30
CA TRP A 27 -4.71 -9.61 -7.41
C TRP A 27 -4.71 -9.06 -5.98
N SER A 28 -4.77 -7.74 -5.79
CA SER A 28 -4.88 -7.15 -4.45
C SER A 28 -6.18 -7.57 -3.79
N SER A 29 -7.30 -7.60 -4.53
CA SER A 29 -8.59 -8.08 -3.99
C SER A 29 -8.54 -9.56 -3.59
N ILE A 30 -7.86 -10.41 -4.37
CA ILE A 30 -7.69 -11.83 -4.04
C ILE A 30 -6.83 -11.96 -2.77
N VAL A 31 -5.67 -11.30 -2.73
CA VAL A 31 -4.76 -11.36 -1.58
C VAL A 31 -5.41 -10.83 -0.31
N TYR A 32 -6.12 -9.70 -0.39
CA TYR A 32 -6.87 -9.13 0.72
C TYR A 32 -7.85 -10.16 1.34
N SER A 33 -8.53 -10.97 0.52
CA SER A 33 -9.46 -11.99 1.01
C SER A 33 -8.80 -13.16 1.74
N LEU A 34 -7.47 -13.31 1.62
CA LEU A 34 -6.70 -14.40 2.22
C LEU A 34 -5.92 -13.97 3.47
N ILE A 35 -5.81 -12.66 3.73
CA ILE A 35 -5.07 -12.12 4.87
C ILE A 35 -5.93 -12.27 6.15
N PRO A 36 -5.50 -13.09 7.15
CA PRO A 36 -6.17 -13.14 8.44
C PRO A 36 -6.09 -11.79 9.18
N ASN A 37 -7.08 -11.54 10.06
CA ASN A 37 -7.11 -10.41 10.99
C ASN A 37 -6.95 -9.02 10.34
N MET A 38 -7.41 -8.88 9.09
CA MET A 38 -7.33 -7.64 8.32
C MET A 38 -7.91 -6.42 9.05
N GLN A 39 -8.97 -6.62 9.85
CA GLN A 39 -9.61 -5.56 10.63
C GLN A 39 -8.67 -4.95 11.68
N ASP A 40 -7.84 -5.75 12.33
CA ASP A 40 -6.92 -5.24 13.35
C ASP A 40 -5.74 -4.52 12.69
N LEU A 41 -5.28 -5.00 11.53
CA LEU A 41 -4.29 -4.27 10.74
C LEU A 41 -4.81 -2.89 10.30
N GLU A 42 -6.06 -2.81 9.83
CA GLU A 42 -6.71 -1.53 9.49
C GLU A 42 -6.84 -0.59 10.69
N LYS A 43 -7.19 -1.09 11.87
CA LYS A 43 -7.26 -0.26 13.09
C LYS A 43 -5.88 0.31 13.45
N HIS A 44 -4.84 -0.51 13.43
CA HIS A 44 -3.48 -0.06 13.72
C HIS A 44 -2.99 0.96 12.69
N LEU A 45 -3.30 0.75 11.41
CA LEU A 45 -2.92 1.68 10.34
C LEU A 45 -3.67 3.01 10.45
N ASN A 46 -4.96 3.01 10.80
CA ASN A 46 -5.74 4.22 11.07
C ASN A 46 -5.21 4.99 12.29
N SER A 47 -4.83 4.28 13.35
CA SER A 47 -4.19 4.90 14.53
C SER A 47 -2.85 5.55 14.14
N PHE A 48 -2.02 4.84 13.38
CA PHE A 48 -0.75 5.36 12.88
C PHE A 48 -0.94 6.59 11.98
N CYS A 49 -1.92 6.57 11.07
CA CYS A 49 -2.28 7.70 10.21
C CYS A 49 -2.65 8.93 11.06
N SER A 50 -3.41 8.72 12.14
CA SER A 50 -3.80 9.79 13.08
C SER A 50 -2.60 10.36 13.84
N ILE A 51 -1.71 9.51 14.35
CA ILE A 51 -0.49 9.92 15.07
C ILE A 51 0.43 10.74 14.17
N CYS A 52 0.54 10.35 12.89
CA CYS A 52 1.33 11.08 11.91
C CYS A 52 0.67 12.36 11.40
N SER A 53 -0.62 12.59 11.71
CA SER A 53 -1.44 13.61 11.04
C SER A 53 -1.34 13.51 9.51
N ALA A 54 -1.30 12.28 9.01
CA ALA A 54 -1.16 12.00 7.59
C ALA A 54 -2.54 12.03 6.89
N ASP A 55 -2.50 12.35 5.59
CA ASP A 55 -3.68 12.33 4.73
C ASP A 55 -4.05 10.90 4.36
N GLU A 56 -3.02 10.09 4.07
CA GLU A 56 -3.18 8.71 3.65
C GLU A 56 -1.92 7.89 3.99
N VAL A 57 -2.15 6.68 4.50
CA VAL A 57 -1.10 5.68 4.73
C VAL A 57 -1.48 4.40 4.01
N VAL A 58 -0.55 3.80 3.27
CA VAL A 58 -0.78 2.57 2.52
C VAL A 58 0.31 1.56 2.82
N LEU A 59 -0.08 0.32 3.06
CA LEU A 59 0.82 -0.81 3.28
C LEU A 59 0.84 -1.71 2.05
N PHE A 60 2.03 -2.02 1.56
CA PHE A 60 2.24 -2.87 0.37
C PHE A 60 3.07 -4.10 0.71
N GLU A 61 2.81 -5.22 0.05
CA GLU A 61 3.68 -6.39 0.10
C GLU A 61 5.00 -6.12 -0.64
N ARG A 62 6.14 -6.53 -0.05
CA ARG A 62 7.48 -6.12 -0.50
C ARG A 62 7.84 -6.53 -1.92
N ALA A 63 7.53 -7.76 -2.32
CA ALA A 63 7.98 -8.35 -3.57
C ALA A 63 7.08 -7.94 -4.75
N THR A 64 5.78 -8.07 -4.57
CA THR A 64 4.73 -7.84 -5.57
C THR A 64 4.26 -6.40 -5.60
N PHE A 65 4.44 -5.65 -4.51
CA PHE A 65 3.90 -4.31 -4.31
C PHE A 65 2.36 -4.25 -4.41
N LEU A 66 1.69 -5.38 -4.15
CA LEU A 66 0.24 -5.42 -3.99
C LEU A 66 -0.17 -4.70 -2.70
N VAL A 67 -1.33 -4.07 -2.75
CA VAL A 67 -1.89 -3.34 -1.62
C VAL A 67 -2.38 -4.35 -0.59
N ILE A 68 -1.92 -4.21 0.64
CA ILE A 68 -2.37 -5.01 1.77
C ILE A 68 -3.49 -4.26 2.50
N SER A 69 -3.20 -3.04 2.94
CA SER A 69 -4.11 -2.22 3.76
C SER A 69 -3.87 -0.74 3.50
N HIS A 70 -4.85 0.10 3.85
CA HIS A 70 -4.70 1.55 3.82
C HIS A 70 -5.56 2.23 4.90
N ALA A 71 -5.17 3.46 5.23
CA ALA A 71 -5.92 4.38 6.07
C ALA A 71 -5.96 5.73 5.35
N THR A 72 -7.15 6.29 5.16
CA THR A 72 -7.35 7.53 4.39
C THR A 72 -8.18 8.50 5.22
N HIS A 73 -7.61 9.66 5.52
CA HIS A 73 -8.27 10.74 6.26
C HIS A 73 -8.72 11.89 5.35
N THR A 74 -8.22 11.96 4.11
CA THR A 74 -8.65 12.93 3.11
C THR A 74 -9.28 12.25 1.90
N ASN A 75 -10.38 12.80 1.39
CA ASN A 75 -11.02 12.24 0.19
C ASN A 75 -10.16 12.45 -1.06
N HIS A 76 -9.82 11.35 -1.74
CA HIS A 76 -9.13 11.37 -3.02
C HIS A 76 -10.09 11.12 -4.19
N ARG A 77 -9.91 11.86 -5.30
CA ARG A 77 -10.75 11.72 -6.49
C ARG A 77 -10.58 10.39 -7.21
N ASP A 78 -9.37 9.85 -7.21
CA ASP A 78 -9.02 8.63 -7.91
C ASP A 78 -9.13 7.42 -6.97
N ILE A 79 -10.16 6.61 -7.18
CA ILE A 79 -10.39 5.38 -6.42
C ILE A 79 -9.42 4.25 -6.82
N HIS A 80 -8.78 4.35 -7.99
CA HIS A 80 -7.82 3.36 -8.52
C HIS A 80 -6.36 3.75 -8.28
N ARG A 81 -6.13 4.76 -7.42
CA ARG A 81 -4.79 5.29 -7.15
C ARG A 81 -3.85 4.23 -6.58
N PHE A 82 -4.37 3.31 -5.77
CA PHE A 82 -3.53 2.31 -5.10
C PHE A 82 -2.88 1.38 -6.12
N GLU A 83 -3.65 0.89 -7.09
CA GLU A 83 -3.16 -0.02 -8.11
C GLU A 83 -2.27 0.68 -9.14
N LYS A 84 -2.56 1.94 -9.44
CA LYS A 84 -1.69 2.80 -10.25
C LYS A 84 -0.33 3.00 -9.58
N ILE A 85 -0.33 3.31 -8.29
CA ILE A 85 0.91 3.46 -7.50
C ILE A 85 1.66 2.13 -7.46
N SER A 86 0.97 1.02 -7.22
CA SER A 86 1.58 -0.32 -7.27
C SER A 86 2.27 -0.61 -8.60
N ASN A 87 1.59 -0.32 -9.70
CA ASN A 87 2.15 -0.52 -11.03
C ASN A 87 3.37 0.40 -11.26
N ILE A 88 3.26 1.70 -10.97
CA ILE A 88 4.34 2.69 -11.14
C ILE A 88 5.59 2.27 -10.36
N ILE A 89 5.44 1.97 -9.06
CA ILE A 89 6.58 1.61 -8.21
C ILE A 89 7.15 0.26 -8.62
N LYS A 90 6.32 -0.72 -9.00
CA LYS A 90 6.83 -2.00 -9.47
C LYS A 90 7.65 -1.84 -10.75
N GLN A 91 7.19 -1.04 -11.72
CA GLN A 91 7.96 -0.74 -12.93
C GLN A 91 9.28 -0.03 -12.60
N PHE A 92 9.26 0.89 -11.64
CA PHE A 92 10.48 1.53 -11.15
C PHE A 92 11.46 0.53 -10.51
N LYS A 93 10.99 -0.35 -9.61
CA LYS A 93 11.79 -1.42 -8.99
C LYS A 93 12.41 -2.36 -10.03
N LEU A 94 11.64 -2.73 -11.06
CA LEU A 94 12.15 -3.55 -12.16
C LEU A 94 13.25 -2.82 -12.94
N SER A 95 13.14 -1.50 -13.07
CA SER A 95 14.15 -0.67 -13.74
C SER A 95 15.44 -0.57 -12.92
N CYS A 96 15.35 -0.37 -11.60
CA CYS A 96 16.53 -0.43 -10.69
C CYS A 96 17.20 -1.81 -10.71
N SER A 97 16.42 -2.89 -10.76
CA SER A 97 16.96 -4.26 -10.76
C SER A 97 17.83 -4.52 -12.00
N LYS A 98 17.50 -3.91 -13.15
CA LYS A 98 18.32 -3.98 -14.38
C LYS A 98 19.69 -3.31 -14.20
N THR A 99 19.80 -2.34 -13.29
CA THR A 99 21.06 -1.66 -12.96
C THR A 99 21.77 -2.29 -11.75
N GLN A 100 21.37 -3.50 -11.34
CA GLN A 100 21.90 -4.22 -10.17
C GLN A 100 21.78 -3.43 -8.84
N ALA A 101 20.89 -2.44 -8.78
CA ALA A 101 20.59 -1.66 -7.59
C ALA A 101 19.23 -2.08 -7.02
N GLN A 102 19.10 -2.06 -5.68
CA GLN A 102 17.84 -2.34 -5.01
C GLN A 102 17.15 -1.05 -4.59
N PHE A 103 15.84 -0.97 -4.83
CA PHE A 103 15.03 0.15 -4.39
C PHE A 103 14.87 0.12 -2.86
N GLN A 104 15.43 1.12 -2.18
CA GLN A 104 15.33 1.26 -0.73
C GLN A 104 14.05 1.99 -0.31
N GLY A 105 13.80 3.15 -0.93
CA GLY A 105 12.70 4.04 -0.62
C GLY A 105 12.72 5.26 -1.53
N MET A 106 11.72 6.11 -1.40
CA MET A 106 11.53 7.31 -2.21
C MET A 106 10.84 8.39 -1.39
N GLU A 107 11.27 9.64 -1.57
CA GLU A 107 10.56 10.83 -1.12
C GLU A 107 10.20 11.66 -2.36
N VAL A 108 8.92 12.02 -2.47
CA VAL A 108 8.42 12.91 -3.53
C VAL A 108 7.76 14.11 -2.87
N ARG A 109 8.23 15.32 -3.19
CA ARG A 109 7.69 16.57 -2.66
C ARG A 109 7.28 17.51 -3.79
N ASN A 110 6.14 18.16 -3.61
CA ASN A 110 5.72 19.31 -4.42
C ASN A 110 5.05 20.36 -3.51
N SER A 111 4.45 21.38 -4.11
CA SER A 111 3.77 22.47 -3.39
C SER A 111 2.52 22.06 -2.61
N ASN A 112 1.99 20.87 -2.87
CA ASN A 112 0.68 20.43 -2.36
C ASN A 112 0.80 19.24 -1.40
N PHE A 113 1.80 18.37 -1.58
CA PHE A 113 2.01 17.22 -0.71
C PHE A 113 3.47 16.73 -0.71
N THR A 114 3.78 15.96 0.33
CA THR A 114 4.95 15.09 0.42
C THR A 114 4.50 13.64 0.54
N ALA A 115 5.09 12.75 -0.25
CA ALA A 115 4.90 11.31 -0.14
C ALA A 115 6.22 10.62 0.19
N PHE A 116 6.20 9.77 1.20
CA PHE A 116 7.30 8.88 1.57
C PHE A 116 6.93 7.46 1.22
N ILE A 117 7.85 6.71 0.64
CA ILE A 117 7.77 5.26 0.46
C ILE A 117 9.04 4.68 1.07
N ASP A 118 8.91 3.80 2.05
CA ASP A 118 10.07 3.18 2.70
C ASP A 118 9.79 1.73 3.09
N PHE A 119 10.87 0.96 3.26
CA PHE A 119 10.80 -0.35 3.87
C PHE A 119 10.19 -0.23 5.27
N PHE A 120 9.16 -1.02 5.53
CA PHE A 120 8.46 -0.97 6.79
C PHE A 120 8.71 -2.18 7.65
N THR A 121 8.43 -3.38 7.15
CA THR A 121 8.75 -4.64 7.84
C THR A 121 9.58 -5.54 6.93
N ALA A 122 9.94 -6.75 7.39
CA ALA A 122 10.59 -7.75 6.56
C ALA A 122 9.84 -8.02 5.24
N ASN A 123 8.51 -7.93 5.24
CA ASN A 123 7.67 -8.29 4.09
C ASN A 123 6.83 -7.13 3.55
N THR A 124 7.03 -5.89 4.02
CA THR A 124 6.18 -4.76 3.60
C THR A 124 6.93 -3.46 3.32
N TYR A 125 6.37 -2.64 2.43
CA TYR A 125 6.63 -1.20 2.33
C TYR A 125 5.46 -0.43 2.93
N ILE A 126 5.76 0.76 3.45
CA ILE A 126 4.76 1.75 3.83
C ILE A 126 4.89 2.97 2.93
N MET A 127 3.74 3.52 2.53
CA MET A 127 3.65 4.84 1.92
C MET A 127 2.89 5.77 2.86
N VAL A 128 3.39 6.99 3.06
CA VAL A 128 2.74 8.03 3.88
C VAL A 128 2.64 9.30 3.04
N ILE A 129 1.42 9.84 2.90
CA ILE A 129 1.11 11.07 2.18
C ILE A 129 0.70 12.14 3.19
N MET A 130 1.23 13.34 3.04
CA MET A 130 0.86 14.50 3.85
C MET A 130 0.81 15.77 3.02
N SER A 131 -0.21 16.59 3.25
CA SER A 131 -0.35 17.94 2.68
C SER A 131 0.03 19.06 3.65
N ASP A 132 0.09 18.78 4.96
CA ASP A 132 0.52 19.74 5.96
C ASP A 132 2.04 19.98 5.91
N ASP A 133 2.44 21.17 5.48
CA ASP A 133 3.83 21.60 5.32
C ASP A 133 4.50 22.00 6.65
N SER A 134 3.73 22.13 7.73
CA SER A 134 4.25 22.38 9.07
C SER A 134 4.90 21.13 9.68
N ILE A 135 4.55 19.95 9.18
CA ILE A 135 5.09 18.68 9.66
C ILE A 135 6.46 18.41 9.02
N GLN A 136 7.49 18.36 9.86
CA GLN A 136 8.84 18.06 9.37
C GLN A 136 8.97 16.60 8.88
N PRO A 137 9.57 16.35 7.71
CA PRO A 137 9.87 15.01 7.19
C PRO A 137 10.54 14.07 8.18
N ALA A 138 11.45 14.60 9.01
CA ALA A 138 12.16 13.83 10.02
C ALA A 138 11.21 13.23 11.07
N THR A 139 10.13 13.92 11.41
CA THR A 139 9.10 13.44 12.34
C THR A 139 8.42 12.19 11.80
N ILE A 140 8.11 12.16 10.51
CA ILE A 140 7.48 11.00 9.87
C ILE A 140 8.44 9.82 9.80
N GLN A 141 9.69 10.07 9.45
CA GLN A 141 10.72 9.04 9.47
C GLN A 141 10.91 8.41 10.87
N LEU A 142 10.84 9.23 11.92
CA LEU A 142 10.86 8.75 13.31
C LEU A 142 9.61 7.94 13.65
N ASN A 143 8.43 8.41 13.27
CA ASN A 143 7.16 7.70 13.50
C ASN A 143 7.14 6.34 12.79
N ILE A 144 7.56 6.28 11.53
CA ILE A 144 7.68 5.03 10.76
C ILE A 144 8.60 4.04 11.49
N LYS A 145 9.77 4.50 11.96
CA LYS A 145 10.70 3.66 12.71
C LYS A 145 10.13 3.18 14.04
N ALA A 146 9.40 4.04 14.75
CA ALA A 146 8.78 3.71 16.04
C ALA A 146 7.61 2.72 15.90
N ALA A 147 6.86 2.80 14.80
CA ALA A 147 5.72 1.92 14.55
C ALA A 147 6.14 0.51 14.07
N ARG A 148 7.28 0.39 13.38
CA ARG A 148 7.76 -0.86 12.78
C ARG A 148 7.64 -2.11 13.67
N PRO A 149 8.09 -2.12 14.94
CA PRO A 149 8.02 -3.33 15.78
C PRO A 149 6.60 -3.81 16.02
N VAL A 150 5.64 -2.88 16.19
CA VAL A 150 4.22 -3.21 16.39
C VAL A 150 3.67 -3.92 15.16
N PHE A 151 3.99 -3.43 13.96
CA PHE A 151 3.50 -4.03 12.71
C PHE A 151 4.26 -5.31 12.33
N GLU A 152 5.51 -5.49 12.74
CA GLU A 152 6.24 -6.74 12.54
C GLU A 152 5.55 -7.92 13.23
N GLU A 153 5.10 -7.75 14.47
CA GLU A 153 4.37 -8.79 15.20
C GLU A 153 3.05 -9.17 14.53
N HIS A 154 2.31 -8.19 14.02
CA HIS A 154 0.97 -8.40 13.44
C HIS A 154 1.01 -8.87 11.98
N VAL A 155 2.09 -8.58 11.24
CA VAL A 155 2.25 -9.04 9.84
C VAL A 155 2.91 -10.42 9.76
N GLN A 156 3.72 -10.83 10.75
CA GLN A 156 4.38 -12.15 10.77
C GLN A 156 3.44 -13.30 11.13
N GLN A 157 2.35 -13.05 11.87
CA GLN A 157 1.32 -14.08 12.16
C GLN A 157 0.51 -14.52 10.93
N THR A 158 0.83 -13.94 9.77
CA THR A 158 0.06 -13.97 8.52
C THR A 158 0.86 -14.62 7.37
N SER A 159 2.14 -14.97 7.60
CA SER A 159 3.04 -15.58 6.59
C SER A 159 3.37 -17.04 6.89
#